data_AF-A0A3N7DI22-F1
#
_entry.id   AF-A0A3N7DI22-F1
#
_cell.length_a   1.000
_cell.length_b   1.000
_cell.length_c   1.000
_cell.angle_alpha   90.00
_cell.angle_beta   90.00
_cell.angle_gamma   90.00
#
_symmetry.space_group_name_H-M   'P 1'
#
loop_
_entity.id
_entity.type
_entity.pdbx_description
1 polymer ?
#
loop_
_entity_poly.entity_id
_entity_poly.type
_entity_poly.pdbx_seq_one_letter_code
_entity_poly.pdbx_strand_id
1 'polypeptide(L)'
;MSTSWASRLQRSWQHRPSLHRDGVSLQEAWLLRKLQQALNGDSLQIDGLSLLSRDSTLHLTAHQPVAARLTLHFDFLPIDWNSRQIRLRYHVQGEAISPSATRRLLGGLLLGVLEGAFGHKALQQLAKPLDWLTLEQDIAYIDLQRLPALQPWLDYSLLGKPLGEHLAIKAIETLPGQLRIRLTRTPPPAD
;
A
#
# COMPACT_ATOMS: atom_id res chain seq x y z
N MET A 1 -9.23 -10.75 38.90
CA MET A 1 -8.83 -11.32 37.58
C MET A 1 -9.89 -11.00 36.51
N SER A 2 -10.09 -9.72 36.15
CA SER A 2 -11.21 -9.30 35.28
C SER A 2 -10.82 -8.40 34.09
N THR A 3 -9.57 -8.46 33.62
CA THR A 3 -9.04 -7.58 32.56
C THR A 3 -8.94 -8.20 31.16
N SER A 4 -9.48 -9.40 30.93
CA SER A 4 -9.21 -10.17 29.69
C SER A 4 -10.27 -10.04 28.58
N TRP A 5 -11.49 -9.60 28.89
CA TRP A 5 -12.57 -9.55 27.90
C TRP A 5 -12.61 -8.22 27.12
N ALA A 6 -12.52 -7.09 27.82
CA ALA A 6 -12.48 -5.77 27.21
C ALA A 6 -11.25 -5.60 26.29
N SER A 7 -10.10 -6.13 26.69
CA SER A 7 -8.86 -6.10 25.90
C SER A 7 -8.91 -6.99 24.65
N ARG A 8 -9.63 -8.13 24.70
CA ARG A 8 -9.90 -8.96 23.50
C ARG A 8 -10.85 -8.28 22.52
N LEU A 9 -11.87 -7.59 23.02
CA LEU A 9 -12.80 -6.82 22.18
C LEU A 9 -12.12 -5.58 21.59
N GLN A 10 -11.34 -4.82 22.36
CA GLN A 10 -10.54 -3.72 21.83
C GLN A 10 -9.55 -4.17 20.75
N ARG A 11 -8.87 -5.31 20.95
CA ARG A 11 -8.03 -5.90 19.90
C ARG A 11 -8.89 -6.25 18.68
N SER A 12 -10.00 -6.97 18.82
CA SER A 12 -10.80 -7.35 17.64
C SER A 12 -11.34 -6.15 16.84
N TRP A 13 -11.57 -5.00 17.50
CA TRP A 13 -12.02 -3.76 16.86
C TRP A 13 -10.87 -3.01 16.14
N GLN A 14 -9.65 -3.02 16.70
CA GLN A 14 -8.45 -2.52 16.03
C GLN A 14 -8.09 -3.31 14.76
N HIS A 15 -8.68 -4.50 14.58
CA HIS A 15 -8.42 -5.40 13.47
C HIS A 15 -9.55 -5.39 12.42
N ARG A 16 -10.37 -4.34 12.38
CA ARG A 16 -11.44 -4.20 11.39
C ARG A 16 -11.49 -2.79 10.81
N PRO A 17 -11.91 -2.65 9.55
CA PRO A 17 -12.29 -1.37 8.99
C PRO A 17 -13.37 -0.69 9.85
N SER A 18 -13.20 0.60 10.12
CA SER A 18 -14.22 1.43 10.75
C SER A 18 -15.11 2.05 9.67
N LEU A 19 -16.42 1.83 9.76
CA LEU A 19 -17.37 2.37 8.79
C LEU A 19 -17.83 3.77 9.22
N HIS A 20 -17.97 4.65 8.24
CA HIS A 20 -18.45 6.01 8.41
C HIS A 20 -19.51 6.32 7.35
N ARG A 21 -20.27 7.38 7.55
CA ARG A 21 -21.32 7.80 6.60
C ARG A 21 -20.77 8.09 5.20
N ASP A 22 -19.59 8.69 5.12
CA ASP A 22 -18.93 9.11 3.88
C ASP A 22 -17.72 8.23 3.54
N GLY A 23 -17.65 6.99 4.03
CA GLY A 23 -16.62 6.03 3.61
C GLY A 23 -16.10 5.14 4.73
N VAL A 24 -14.84 4.70 4.63
CA VAL A 24 -14.23 3.73 5.55
C VAL A 24 -12.87 4.21 6.05
N SER A 25 -12.50 3.82 7.27
CA SER A 25 -11.15 4.04 7.81
C SER A 25 -10.50 2.69 8.08
N LEU A 26 -9.29 2.52 7.56
CA LEU A 26 -8.52 1.28 7.66
C LEU A 26 -7.39 1.50 8.65
N GLN A 27 -7.41 0.75 9.76
CA GLN A 27 -6.39 0.84 10.79
C GLN A 27 -5.04 0.32 10.25
N GLU A 28 -3.94 0.98 10.61
CA GLU A 28 -2.58 0.63 10.18
C GLU A 28 -2.25 -0.84 10.44
N ALA A 29 -2.54 -1.35 11.65
CA ALA A 29 -2.30 -2.74 12.00
C ALA A 29 -3.11 -3.73 11.12
N TRP A 30 -4.32 -3.35 10.74
CA TRP A 30 -5.13 -4.16 9.83
C TRP A 30 -4.56 -4.18 8.42
N LEU A 31 -4.15 -3.00 7.92
CA LEU A 31 -3.52 -2.84 6.61
C LEU A 31 -2.19 -3.60 6.53
N LEU A 32 -1.31 -3.43 7.51
CA LEU A 32 -0.03 -4.13 7.59
C LEU A 32 -0.22 -5.64 7.47
N ARG A 33 -1.15 -6.21 8.24
CA ARG A 33 -1.45 -7.64 8.17
C ARG A 33 -1.98 -8.06 6.79
N LYS A 34 -2.80 -7.22 6.15
CA LYS A 34 -3.32 -7.52 4.81
C LYS A 34 -2.23 -7.45 3.74
N LEU A 35 -1.34 -6.47 3.83
CA LEU A 35 -0.16 -6.38 2.98
C LEU A 35 0.75 -7.59 3.18
N GLN A 36 1.03 -7.98 4.42
CA GLN A 36 1.80 -9.18 4.74
C GLN A 36 1.15 -10.44 4.17
N GLN A 37 -0.16 -10.60 4.30
CA GLN A 37 -0.88 -11.75 3.74
C GLN A 37 -0.83 -11.82 2.20
N ALA A 38 -0.80 -10.66 1.53
CA ALA A 38 -0.82 -10.59 0.08
C ALA A 38 0.56 -10.63 -0.56
N LEU A 39 1.59 -10.09 0.11
CA LEU A 39 2.89 -9.82 -0.49
C LEU A 39 4.05 -10.59 0.16
N ASN A 40 3.91 -11.10 1.38
CA ASN A 40 5.00 -11.87 1.98
C ASN A 40 5.19 -13.20 1.23
N GLY A 41 6.44 -13.50 0.92
CA GLY A 41 6.87 -14.73 0.29
C GLY A 41 8.39 -14.87 0.32
N ASP A 42 8.91 -15.81 -0.45
CA ASP A 42 10.36 -16.13 -0.43
C ASP A 42 11.25 -14.98 -0.90
N SER A 43 10.71 -14.04 -1.69
CA SER A 43 11.45 -12.92 -2.26
C SER A 43 11.27 -11.60 -1.51
N LEU A 44 10.20 -11.46 -0.72
CA LEU A 44 9.79 -10.21 -0.08
C LEU A 44 9.10 -10.47 1.26
N GLN A 45 9.44 -9.66 2.25
CA GLN A 45 8.72 -9.57 3.51
C GLN A 45 8.35 -8.11 3.80
N ILE A 46 7.10 -7.87 4.19
CA ILE A 46 6.65 -6.59 4.72
C ILE A 46 6.90 -6.56 6.23
N ASP A 47 7.76 -5.65 6.68
CA ASP A 47 8.23 -5.56 8.06
C ASP A 47 7.37 -4.60 8.89
N GLY A 48 6.91 -3.51 8.28
CA GLY A 48 6.15 -2.48 8.98
C GLY A 48 5.47 -1.49 8.06
N LEU A 49 4.47 -0.82 8.59
CA LEU A 49 3.71 0.25 7.93
C LEU A 49 3.54 1.36 8.97
N SER A 50 3.84 2.60 8.58
CA SER A 50 3.57 3.80 9.37
C SER A 50 2.72 4.73 8.52
N LEU A 51 1.52 5.05 9.00
CA LEU A 51 0.62 5.99 8.34
C LEU A 51 0.67 7.33 9.05
N LEU A 52 1.25 8.32 8.37
CA LEU A 52 1.37 9.71 8.84
C LEU A 52 0.84 10.65 7.77
N SER A 53 0.31 11.81 8.17
CA SER A 53 -0.34 12.74 7.24
C SER A 53 0.56 13.40 6.21
N ARG A 54 1.88 13.28 6.33
CA ARG A 54 2.85 13.91 5.42
C ARG A 54 4.03 13.02 5.02
N ASP A 55 4.18 11.87 5.66
CA ASP A 55 5.34 10.98 5.46
C ASP A 55 4.96 9.56 5.85
N SER A 56 4.07 8.96 5.06
CA SER A 56 3.71 7.55 5.29
C SER A 56 4.81 6.65 4.76
N THR A 57 5.19 5.64 5.54
CA THR A 57 6.28 4.73 5.20
C THR A 57 5.84 3.28 5.19
N LEU A 58 6.35 2.52 4.23
CA LEU A 58 6.26 1.07 4.18
C LEU A 58 7.67 0.48 4.24
N HIS A 59 7.93 -0.31 5.26
CA HIS A 59 9.21 -1.00 5.45
C HIS A 59 9.09 -2.43 4.96
N LEU A 60 10.04 -2.84 4.13
CA LEU A 60 10.07 -4.18 3.58
C LEU A 60 11.51 -4.69 3.44
N THR A 61 11.65 -6.00 3.52
CA THR A 61 12.91 -6.72 3.27
C THR A 61 12.76 -7.52 2.00
N ALA A 62 13.59 -7.22 1.00
CA ALA A 62 13.72 -8.04 -0.19
C ALA A 62 14.82 -9.08 0.06
N HIS A 63 14.56 -10.35 -0.25
CA HIS A 63 15.51 -11.46 -0.07
C HIS A 63 16.21 -11.84 -1.38
N GLN A 64 15.63 -11.52 -2.52
CA GLN A 64 16.17 -11.84 -3.85
C GLN A 64 16.07 -10.64 -4.80
N PRO A 65 17.06 -10.41 -5.69
CA PRO A 65 18.30 -11.18 -5.86
C PRO A 65 19.40 -10.86 -4.83
N VAL A 66 19.26 -9.78 -4.07
CA VAL A 66 20.18 -9.41 -2.99
C VAL A 66 19.35 -9.00 -1.78
N ALA A 67 19.75 -9.48 -0.59
CA ALA A 67 19.11 -9.12 0.66
C ALA A 67 19.23 -7.61 0.90
N ALA A 68 18.11 -6.91 0.96
CA ALA A 68 18.06 -5.46 1.15
C ALA A 68 16.86 -5.06 1.99
N ARG A 69 17.05 -4.05 2.84
CA ARG A 69 15.97 -3.36 3.52
C ARG A 69 15.57 -2.17 2.68
N LEU A 70 14.30 -2.08 2.32
CA LEU A 70 13.74 -0.96 1.59
C LEU A 70 12.76 -0.21 2.49
N THR A 71 12.87 1.11 2.48
CA THR A 71 11.90 2.01 3.07
C THR A 71 11.25 2.80 1.94
N LEU A 72 9.94 2.62 1.78
CA LEU A 72 9.13 3.31 0.80
C LEU A 72 8.38 4.44 1.48
N HIS A 73 8.74 5.67 1.16
CA HIS A 73 7.95 6.84 1.50
C HIS A 73 6.88 7.02 0.44
N PHE A 74 5.64 7.28 0.85
CA PHE A 74 4.55 7.42 -0.11
C PHE A 74 3.47 8.40 0.31
N ASP A 75 2.83 8.99 -0.69
CA ASP A 75 1.68 9.87 -0.54
C ASP A 75 0.65 9.60 -1.65
N PHE A 76 -0.63 9.60 -1.32
CA PHE A 76 -1.70 9.49 -2.31
C PHE A 76 -1.88 10.82 -3.05
N LEU A 77 -1.88 10.75 -4.38
CA LEU A 77 -2.19 11.89 -5.23
C LEU A 77 -3.71 12.09 -5.32
N PRO A 78 -4.19 13.28 -5.73
CA PRO A 78 -5.60 13.54 -5.93
C PRO A 78 -6.26 12.48 -6.83
N ILE A 79 -7.37 11.93 -6.32
CA ILE A 79 -8.12 10.87 -6.99
C ILE A 79 -8.90 11.49 -8.17
N ASP A 80 -8.64 10.95 -9.36
CA ASP A 80 -9.51 11.11 -10.51
C ASP A 80 -10.30 9.81 -10.67
N TRP A 81 -11.58 9.84 -10.30
CA TRP A 81 -12.39 8.63 -10.36
C TRP A 81 -12.75 8.21 -11.79
N ASN A 82 -12.70 9.14 -12.76
CA ASN A 82 -13.05 8.82 -14.14
C ASN A 82 -12.07 7.83 -14.76
N SER A 83 -10.79 7.93 -14.41
CA SER A 83 -9.76 7.01 -14.87
C SER A 83 -9.77 5.66 -14.13
N ARG A 84 -10.53 5.54 -13.02
CA ARG A 84 -10.55 4.36 -12.14
C ARG A 84 -9.17 3.93 -11.65
N GLN A 85 -8.25 4.88 -11.55
CA GLN A 85 -6.88 4.66 -11.11
C GLN A 85 -6.60 5.40 -9.82
N ILE A 86 -5.97 4.71 -8.87
CA ILE A 86 -5.35 5.34 -7.71
C ILE A 86 -3.90 5.63 -8.07
N ARG A 87 -3.48 6.87 -7.86
CA ARG A 87 -2.10 7.30 -8.07
C ARG A 87 -1.44 7.56 -6.73
N LEU A 88 -0.24 7.04 -6.56
CA LEU A 88 0.55 7.18 -5.35
C LEU A 88 1.95 7.64 -5.75
N ARG A 89 2.37 8.78 -5.22
CA ARG A 89 3.77 9.20 -5.34
C ARG A 89 4.57 8.40 -4.33
N TYR A 90 5.75 7.91 -4.72
CA TYR A 90 6.63 7.22 -3.82
C TYR A 90 8.10 7.58 -4.05
N HIS A 91 8.87 7.42 -2.98
CA HIS A 91 10.32 7.46 -2.99
C HIS A 91 10.85 6.23 -2.26
N VAL A 92 11.85 5.56 -2.82
CA VAL A 92 12.44 4.36 -2.23
C VAL A 92 13.84 4.67 -1.73
N GLN A 93 14.12 4.26 -0.50
CA GLN A 93 15.46 4.21 0.06
C GLN A 93 15.82 2.75 0.28
N GLY A 94 16.96 2.32 -0.27
CA GLY A 94 17.43 0.93 -0.16
C GLY A 94 18.76 0.83 0.57
N GLU A 95 18.81 -0.06 1.56
CA GLU A 95 20.02 -0.42 2.31
C GLU A 95 20.35 -1.89 2.07
N ALA A 96 21.57 -2.20 1.65
CA ALA A 96 22.01 -3.58 1.46
C ALA A 96 22.25 -4.27 2.82
N ILE A 97 21.67 -5.45 3.01
CA ILE A 97 21.90 -6.27 4.21
C ILE A 97 23.17 -7.09 3.96
N SER A 98 24.34 -6.56 4.33
CA SER A 98 25.63 -7.25 4.15
C SER A 98 25.83 -8.35 5.22
N PRO A 99 26.05 -9.64 4.83
CA PRO A 99 26.28 -10.71 5.80
C PRO A 99 27.76 -10.90 6.25
N SER A 100 28.73 -10.08 5.83
CA SER A 100 30.14 -10.43 6.07
C SER A 100 31.06 -9.26 6.39
N ALA A 101 31.60 -9.29 7.61
CA ALA A 101 32.77 -8.52 8.04
C ALA A 101 34.07 -8.83 7.25
N THR A 102 34.04 -9.79 6.31
CA THR A 102 35.19 -10.33 5.58
C THR A 102 35.37 -9.80 4.15
N ARG A 103 34.46 -8.97 3.62
CA ARG A 103 34.66 -8.25 2.33
C ARG A 103 35.13 -6.80 2.48
N ARG A 104 35.73 -6.46 3.62
CA ARG A 104 36.24 -5.11 3.95
C ARG A 104 37.40 -4.63 3.06
N LEU A 105 37.93 -5.44 2.15
CA LEU A 105 39.04 -5.05 1.26
C LEU A 105 38.65 -4.74 -0.19
N LEU A 106 37.40 -4.98 -0.57
CA LEU A 106 36.77 -4.39 -1.77
C LEU A 106 35.69 -3.37 -1.38
N GLY A 107 35.76 -2.88 -0.14
CA GLY A 107 34.72 -2.12 0.56
C GLY A 107 35.00 -0.62 0.68
N GLY A 108 35.77 -0.04 -0.23
CA GLY A 108 36.14 1.38 -0.21
C GLY A 108 35.37 2.29 -1.19
N LEU A 109 34.60 1.74 -2.13
CA LEU A 109 33.98 2.52 -3.22
C LEU A 109 32.49 2.20 -3.46
N LEU A 110 31.79 1.58 -2.50
CA LEU A 110 30.35 1.28 -2.61
C LEU A 110 29.52 1.77 -1.40
N LEU A 111 30.09 2.68 -0.60
CA LEU A 111 29.42 3.28 0.57
C LEU A 111 28.98 4.74 0.32
N GLY A 112 28.89 5.14 -0.95
CA GLY A 112 28.28 6.40 -1.36
C GLY A 112 27.22 6.11 -2.41
N VAL A 113 25.95 6.33 -2.07
CA VAL A 113 24.85 6.52 -3.02
C VAL A 113 24.55 5.32 -3.94
N LEU A 114 23.92 4.28 -3.40
CA LEU A 114 23.09 3.34 -4.18
C LEU A 114 21.59 3.58 -3.91
N GLU A 115 21.24 4.81 -3.49
CA GLU A 115 19.98 5.16 -2.81
C GLU A 115 18.73 4.99 -3.69
N GLY A 116 18.80 5.20 -5.01
CA GLY A 116 17.61 5.14 -5.88
C GLY A 116 17.56 3.94 -6.82
N ALA A 117 18.65 3.66 -7.54
CA ALA A 117 18.61 2.74 -8.69
C ALA A 117 18.44 1.27 -8.31
N PHE A 118 19.00 0.84 -7.16
CA PHE A 118 18.84 -0.53 -6.69
C PHE A 118 17.44 -0.77 -6.11
N GLY A 119 16.98 0.12 -5.22
CA GLY A 119 15.64 0.05 -4.62
C GLY A 119 14.53 0.08 -5.67
N HIS A 120 14.67 0.95 -6.68
CA HIS A 120 13.70 1.06 -7.77
C HIS A 120 13.68 -0.20 -8.65
N LYS A 121 14.84 -0.79 -8.96
CA LYS A 121 14.89 -2.06 -9.71
C LYS A 121 14.28 -3.22 -8.92
N ALA A 122 14.56 -3.31 -7.62
CA ALA A 122 13.96 -4.33 -6.76
C ALA A 122 12.43 -4.17 -6.74
N LEU A 123 11.93 -2.95 -6.51
CA LEU A 123 10.51 -2.64 -6.53
C LEU A 123 9.85 -2.94 -7.89
N GLN A 124 10.49 -2.59 -9.01
CA GLN A 124 10.00 -2.92 -10.34
C GLN A 124 9.86 -4.43 -10.55
N GLN A 125 10.82 -5.25 -10.10
CA GLN A 125 10.72 -6.70 -10.22
C GLN A 125 9.58 -7.27 -9.36
N LEU A 126 9.34 -6.68 -8.19
CA LEU A 126 8.25 -7.05 -7.30
C LEU A 126 6.86 -6.66 -7.86
N ALA A 127 6.79 -5.60 -8.65
CA ALA A 127 5.55 -5.16 -9.30
C ALA A 127 5.22 -5.90 -10.59
N LYS A 128 6.20 -6.49 -11.30
CA LYS A 128 5.96 -7.26 -12.53
C LYS A 128 4.85 -8.31 -12.47
N PRO A 129 4.71 -9.12 -11.41
CA PRO A 129 3.61 -10.08 -11.32
C PRO A 129 2.25 -9.44 -11.02
N LEU A 130 2.20 -8.14 -10.71
CA LEU A 130 0.99 -7.40 -10.36
C LEU A 130 0.49 -6.64 -11.59
N ASP A 131 -0.35 -7.30 -12.37
CA ASP A 131 -1.02 -6.81 -13.58
C ASP A 131 -1.96 -5.60 -13.37
N TRP A 132 -2.29 -5.30 -12.11
CA TRP A 132 -3.03 -4.12 -11.67
C TRP A 132 -2.14 -2.98 -11.15
N LEU A 133 -0.81 -3.16 -11.06
CA LEU A 133 0.14 -2.15 -10.57
C LEU A 133 1.16 -1.79 -11.66
N THR A 134 1.20 -0.52 -12.04
CA THR A 134 2.24 0.01 -12.94
C THR A 134 3.09 1.02 -12.19
N LEU A 135 4.41 0.93 -12.37
CA LEU A 135 5.37 1.85 -11.74
C LEU A 135 6.05 2.67 -12.84
N GLU A 136 5.86 3.98 -12.81
CA GLU A 136 6.53 4.91 -13.71
C GLU A 136 7.26 5.97 -12.90
N GLN A 137 8.59 6.02 -12.99
CA GLN A 137 9.41 7.00 -12.27
C GLN A 137 9.13 7.02 -10.75
N ASP A 138 8.52 8.08 -10.23
CA ASP A 138 8.13 8.26 -8.82
C ASP A 138 6.62 8.04 -8.57
N ILE A 139 5.87 7.55 -9.56
CA ILE A 139 4.43 7.35 -9.46
C ILE A 139 4.07 5.86 -9.65
N ALA A 140 3.29 5.35 -8.70
CA ALA A 140 2.62 4.07 -8.77
C ALA A 140 1.16 4.28 -9.18
N TYR A 141 0.76 3.59 -10.24
CA TYR A 141 -0.60 3.55 -10.76
C TYR A 141 -1.24 2.22 -10.39
N ILE A 142 -2.34 2.27 -9.64
CA ILE A 142 -3.14 1.11 -9.26
C ILE A 142 -4.43 1.17 -10.06
N ASP A 143 -4.59 0.22 -10.98
CA ASP A 143 -5.81 0.06 -11.77
C ASP A 143 -6.85 -0.74 -10.99
N LEU A 144 -7.93 -0.06 -10.58
CA LEU A 144 -8.98 -0.67 -9.78
C LEU A 144 -9.83 -1.67 -10.58
N GLN A 145 -9.89 -1.55 -11.91
CA GLN A 145 -10.62 -2.48 -12.77
C GLN A 145 -9.88 -3.79 -12.98
N ARG A 146 -8.57 -3.83 -12.70
CA ARG A 146 -7.78 -5.06 -12.77
C ARG A 146 -7.58 -5.70 -11.41
N LEU A 147 -7.96 -5.02 -10.33
CA LEU A 147 -7.79 -5.50 -8.97
C LEU A 147 -8.79 -6.64 -8.70
N PRO A 148 -8.35 -7.90 -8.55
CA PRO A 148 -9.26 -9.05 -8.49
C PRO A 148 -10.19 -9.00 -7.29
N ALA A 149 -9.70 -8.51 -6.15
CA ALA A 149 -10.48 -8.37 -4.93
C ALA A 149 -11.61 -7.33 -5.03
N LEU A 150 -11.55 -6.42 -6.02
CA LEU A 150 -12.57 -5.38 -6.22
C LEU A 150 -13.65 -5.82 -7.23
N GLN A 151 -13.37 -6.77 -8.13
CA GLN A 151 -14.30 -7.22 -9.18
C GLN A 151 -15.67 -7.60 -8.64
N PRO A 152 -15.79 -8.45 -7.60
CA PRO A 152 -17.11 -8.87 -7.10
C PRO A 152 -17.96 -7.70 -6.61
N TRP A 153 -17.33 -6.62 -6.16
CA TRP A 153 -18.01 -5.42 -5.69
C TRP A 153 -18.35 -4.47 -6.84
N LEU A 154 -17.46 -4.33 -7.81
CA LEU A 154 -17.73 -3.54 -9.02
C LEU A 154 -18.92 -4.13 -9.79
N ASP A 155 -18.96 -5.45 -9.95
CA ASP A 155 -19.98 -6.17 -10.72
C ASP A 155 -21.29 -6.36 -9.96
N TYR A 156 -21.31 -6.09 -8.65
CA TYR A 156 -22.51 -6.24 -7.84
C TYR A 156 -23.61 -5.30 -8.34
N SER A 157 -24.68 -5.86 -8.92
CA SER A 157 -25.76 -5.07 -9.47
C SER A 157 -26.67 -4.53 -8.37
N LEU A 158 -26.74 -3.21 -8.27
CA LEU A 158 -27.65 -2.48 -7.39
C LEU A 158 -28.52 -1.58 -8.25
N LEU A 159 -29.86 -1.70 -8.14
CA LEU A 159 -30.80 -0.89 -8.94
C LEU A 159 -30.58 -0.99 -10.47
N GLY A 160 -30.18 -2.16 -10.95
CA GLY A 160 -30.02 -2.43 -12.39
C GLY A 160 -28.71 -1.93 -13.01
N LYS A 161 -27.79 -1.37 -12.21
CA LYS A 161 -26.44 -0.98 -12.65
C LYS A 161 -25.38 -1.54 -11.68
N PRO A 162 -24.15 -1.77 -12.16
CA PRO A 162 -23.06 -2.18 -11.29
C PRO A 162 -22.80 -1.13 -10.22
N LEU A 163 -22.53 -1.58 -8.99
CA LEU A 163 -22.34 -0.69 -7.84
C LEU A 163 -21.11 0.20 -8.01
N GLY A 164 -20.14 -0.23 -8.82
CA GLY A 164 -19.04 0.62 -9.30
C GLY A 164 -19.48 1.88 -10.06
N GLU A 165 -20.66 1.91 -10.68
CA GLU A 165 -21.22 3.11 -11.33
C GLU A 165 -21.86 4.07 -10.34
N HIS A 166 -22.31 3.58 -9.18
CA HIS A 166 -23.03 4.40 -8.19
C HIS A 166 -22.12 5.07 -7.16
N LEU A 167 -20.93 4.52 -6.92
CA LEU A 167 -20.01 4.99 -5.90
C LEU A 167 -18.68 5.40 -6.50
N ALA A 168 -18.16 6.51 -5.98
CA ALA A 168 -16.88 7.07 -6.34
C ALA A 168 -15.98 7.24 -5.12
N ILE A 169 -14.69 6.91 -5.25
CA ILE A 169 -13.70 7.31 -4.26
C ILE A 169 -13.42 8.80 -4.49
N LYS A 170 -13.80 9.61 -3.50
CA LYS A 170 -13.57 11.06 -3.51
C LYS A 170 -12.14 11.40 -3.10
N ALA A 171 -11.63 10.71 -2.08
CA ALA A 171 -10.30 10.95 -1.53
C ALA A 171 -9.78 9.72 -0.81
N ILE A 172 -8.45 9.61 -0.78
CA ILE A 172 -7.71 8.69 0.07
C ILE A 172 -6.71 9.53 0.85
N GLU A 173 -6.79 9.51 2.16
CA GLU A 173 -6.02 10.38 3.05
C GLU A 173 -5.30 9.52 4.10
N THR A 174 -4.02 9.79 4.32
CA THR A 174 -3.26 9.20 5.43
C THR A 174 -3.45 10.05 6.68
N LEU A 175 -3.91 9.41 7.75
CA LEU A 175 -4.04 10.00 9.08
C LEU A 175 -3.15 9.19 10.03
N PRO A 176 -2.72 9.76 11.18
CA PRO A 176 -1.91 9.03 12.13
C PRO A 176 -2.54 7.68 12.51
N GLY A 177 -1.89 6.58 12.12
CA GLY A 177 -2.31 5.21 12.39
C GLY A 177 -3.51 4.69 11.58
N GLN A 178 -4.01 5.44 10.59
CA GLN A 178 -5.12 4.96 9.76
C GLN A 178 -5.15 5.57 8.35
N LEU A 179 -5.65 4.80 7.39
CA LEU A 179 -5.95 5.26 6.03
C LEU A 179 -7.44 5.55 5.91
N ARG A 180 -7.79 6.79 5.56
CA ARG A 180 -9.18 7.22 5.35
C ARG A 180 -9.53 7.16 3.88
N ILE A 181 -10.55 6.39 3.52
CA ILE A 181 -11.11 6.35 2.18
C ILE A 181 -12.48 7.00 2.23
N ARG A 182 -12.64 8.12 1.51
CA ARG A 182 -13.90 8.85 1.42
C ARG A 182 -14.63 8.48 0.15
N LEU A 183 -15.89 8.14 0.29
CA LEU A 183 -16.78 7.76 -0.80
C LEU A 183 -17.81 8.87 -1.04
N THR A 184 -18.16 9.06 -2.30
CA THR A 184 -19.29 9.87 -2.73
C THR A 184 -20.15 9.06 -3.68
N ARG A 185 -21.39 9.49 -3.88
CA ARG A 185 -22.19 8.98 -4.99
C ARG A 185 -21.67 9.58 -6.28
N THR A 186 -21.58 8.78 -7.32
CA THR A 186 -21.36 9.29 -8.68
C THR A 186 -22.57 10.16 -9.04
N PRO A 187 -22.38 11.41 -9.47
CA PRO A 187 -23.49 12.21 -9.97
C PRO A 187 -24.15 11.46 -11.16
N PRO A 188 -25.48 11.56 -11.32
CA PRO A 188 -26.11 11.05 -12.54
C PRO A 188 -25.45 11.73 -13.76
N PRO A 189 -25.33 11.03 -14.90
CA PRO A 189 -24.88 11.68 -16.13
C PRO A 189 -25.76 12.91 -16.37
N ALA A 190 -25.13 14.04 -16.70
CA ALA A 190 -25.87 15.23 -17.12
C ALA A 190 -26.55 14.89 -18.46
N ASP A 191 -27.88 14.94 -18.47
CA ASP A 191 -28.69 14.87 -19.70
C ASP A 191 -28.44 16.11 -20.58
#